data_AF-A0AAE0T3F0-F1
#
_entry.id   AF-A0AAE0T3F0-F1
#
_cell.length_a   1.000
_cell.length_b   1.000
_cell.length_c   1.000
_cell.angle_alpha   90.00
_cell.angle_beta   90.00
_cell.angle_gamma   90.00
#
_symmetry.space_group_name_H-M   'P 1'
#
loop_
_entity.id
_entity.type
_entity.pdbx_description
1 polymer ?
#
loop_
_entity_poly.entity_id
_entity_poly.type
_entity_poly.pdbx_seq_one_letter_code
_entity_poly.pdbx_strand_id
1 'polypeptide(L)'
;MADLGGEIAEDYSGVLPKLRVQSSCRCPSAYPRVSPLKAHYCIKNGVPDNTENDLLRLNPESHPLEYVNDGDSNSIWISNFLNQANVIIDLGDEFQVFYVVIQFYSPFPKAVKIERLMGTSLIWDTWQMYAEDCMTYFSVSNDGPLPTSASVNCLKFPR
;
A
#
# COMPACT_ATOMS: atom_id res chain seq x y z
N MET A 1 26.61 9.41 26.96
CA MET A 1 25.39 9.96 26.34
C MET A 1 25.10 9.09 25.15
N ALA A 2 24.10 8.21 25.26
CA ALA A 2 23.70 7.32 24.18
C ALA A 2 22.69 8.08 23.31
N ASP A 3 22.96 8.08 22.01
CA ASP A 3 22.09 8.63 20.98
C ASP A 3 20.79 7.81 20.94
N LEU A 4 19.66 8.46 21.25
CA LEU A 4 18.31 7.91 21.15
C LEU A 4 17.69 8.39 19.83
N GLY A 5 18.39 8.19 18.72
CA GLY A 5 17.85 8.37 17.38
C GLY A 5 17.14 7.09 16.95
N GLY A 6 15.88 6.93 17.34
CA GLY A 6 15.01 5.93 16.71
C GLY A 6 14.79 6.36 15.26
N GLU A 7 15.51 5.75 14.33
CA GLU A 7 15.35 6.02 12.91
C GLU A 7 13.97 5.49 12.50
N ILE A 8 13.04 6.40 12.21
CA ILE A 8 11.73 6.06 11.64
C ILE A 8 12.02 5.67 10.19
N ALA A 9 12.15 4.38 9.92
CA ALA A 9 12.19 3.86 8.56
C ALA A 9 10.76 3.75 8.02
N GLU A 10 10.58 4.09 6.74
CA GLU A 10 9.42 3.60 5.98
C GLU A 10 9.63 2.10 5.79
N ASP A 11 9.20 1.35 6.79
CA ASP A 11 9.38 -0.09 6.79
C ASP A 11 8.09 -0.75 6.34
N TYR A 12 8.15 -1.38 5.16
CA TYR A 12 7.43 -2.62 5.00
C TYR A 12 8.05 -3.54 3.94
N SER A 13 8.66 -4.63 4.40
CA SER A 13 9.26 -5.71 3.59
C SER A 13 8.39 -6.96 3.46
N GLY A 14 7.15 -6.96 3.96
CA GLY A 14 6.36 -8.17 3.88
C GLY A 14 5.96 -8.43 2.44
N VAL A 15 6.02 -9.71 2.11
CA VAL A 15 5.91 -10.20 0.75
C VAL A 15 4.48 -9.99 0.31
N LEU A 16 4.17 -8.81 -0.27
CA LEU A 16 3.09 -8.77 -1.24
C LEU A 16 3.35 -9.89 -2.23
N PRO A 17 2.32 -10.64 -2.65
CA PRO A 17 2.50 -11.75 -3.57
C PRO A 17 3.42 -11.25 -4.67
N LYS A 18 4.57 -11.90 -4.88
CA LYS A 18 5.50 -11.47 -5.94
C LYS A 18 4.66 -11.24 -7.16
N LEU A 19 4.72 -10.01 -7.70
CA LEU A 19 4.02 -9.59 -8.89
C LEU A 19 3.89 -10.80 -9.78
N ARG A 20 2.67 -11.35 -9.87
CA ARG A 20 2.40 -12.50 -10.75
C ARG A 20 2.36 -11.97 -12.17
N VAL A 21 3.48 -11.40 -12.60
CA VAL A 21 3.92 -11.47 -13.96
C VAL A 21 3.84 -12.93 -14.29
N GLN A 22 2.91 -13.30 -15.18
CA GLN A 22 2.89 -14.65 -15.69
C GLN A 22 4.34 -14.99 -16.07
N SER A 23 4.79 -16.21 -15.76
CA SER A 23 6.16 -16.65 -16.09
C SER A 23 6.49 -16.50 -17.59
N SER A 24 5.47 -16.25 -18.42
CA SER A 24 5.51 -15.86 -19.83
C SER A 24 5.93 -14.41 -20.12
N CYS A 25 5.71 -13.40 -19.26
CA CYS A 25 6.20 -12.04 -19.55
C CYS A 25 7.68 -11.93 -19.17
N ARG A 26 8.51 -12.42 -20.09
CA ARG A 26 9.96 -12.29 -20.06
C ARG A 26 10.35 -10.91 -20.55
N CYS A 27 11.45 -10.40 -20.01
CA CYS A 27 12.07 -9.23 -20.60
C CYS A 27 12.55 -9.53 -22.03
N PRO A 28 12.48 -8.56 -22.96
CA PRO A 28 12.95 -8.74 -24.33
C PRO A 28 14.47 -8.86 -24.37
N SER A 29 15.00 -9.46 -25.45
CA SER A 29 16.44 -9.70 -25.61
C SER A 29 17.30 -8.44 -25.53
N ALA A 30 16.76 -7.28 -25.93
CA ALA A 30 17.45 -6.00 -25.83
C ALA A 30 17.58 -5.46 -24.39
N TYR A 31 16.74 -5.92 -23.46
CA TYR A 31 16.70 -5.53 -22.04
C TYR A 31 16.55 -6.77 -21.17
N PRO A 32 17.51 -7.71 -21.13
CA PRO A 32 17.25 -9.08 -20.67
C PRO A 32 17.07 -9.25 -19.15
N ARG A 33 17.33 -8.22 -18.34
CA ARG A 33 17.34 -8.29 -16.88
C ARG A 33 16.14 -7.54 -16.30
N VAL A 34 15.45 -8.11 -15.31
CA VAL A 34 14.42 -7.37 -14.55
C VAL A 34 15.12 -6.33 -13.66
N SER A 35 14.61 -5.10 -13.60
CA SER A 35 15.16 -4.09 -12.71
C SER A 35 14.96 -4.50 -11.25
N PRO A 36 16.03 -4.57 -10.42
CA PRO A 36 15.90 -4.89 -9.00
C PRO A 36 15.12 -3.84 -8.20
N LEU A 37 15.19 -2.57 -8.64
CA LEU A 37 14.52 -1.45 -7.96
C LEU A 37 13.09 -1.21 -8.46
N LYS A 38 12.78 -1.64 -9.69
CA LYS A 38 11.46 -1.45 -10.32
C LYS A 38 11.02 -2.72 -11.02
N ALA A 39 10.36 -3.63 -10.30
CA ALA A 39 10.10 -5.00 -10.76
C ALA A 39 9.28 -5.09 -12.07
N HIS A 40 8.55 -4.03 -12.42
CA HIS A 40 7.77 -3.91 -13.66
C HIS A 40 8.56 -3.35 -14.85
N TYR A 41 9.85 -3.09 -14.70
CA TYR A 41 10.77 -2.67 -15.75
C TYR A 41 11.87 -3.72 -16.03
N CYS A 42 12.43 -3.63 -17.22
CA CYS A 42 13.57 -4.39 -17.71
C CYS A 42 14.74 -3.46 -18.02
N ILE A 43 15.96 -3.88 -17.72
CA ILE A 43 17.21 -3.15 -17.92
C ILE A 43 18.22 -3.99 -18.70
N LYS A 44 19.25 -3.32 -19.24
CA LYS A 44 20.34 -3.98 -19.98
C LYS A 44 21.29 -4.74 -19.04
N ASN A 45 22.16 -5.57 -19.62
CA ASN A 45 23.31 -6.08 -18.91
C ASN A 45 24.40 -5.00 -18.80
N GLY A 46 25.14 -4.99 -17.70
CA GLY A 46 26.27 -4.07 -17.49
C GLY A 46 25.88 -2.61 -17.17
N VAL A 47 24.60 -2.32 -16.97
CA VAL A 47 24.13 -1.01 -16.48
C VAL A 47 23.84 -1.06 -14.98
N PRO A 48 24.03 0.05 -14.23
CA PRO A 48 23.64 0.15 -12.83
C PRO A 48 22.14 -0.12 -12.60
N ASP A 49 21.78 -0.54 -11.40
CA ASP A 49 20.38 -0.88 -11.05
C ASP A 49 19.45 0.34 -10.99
N ASN A 50 20.02 1.54 -10.79
CA ASN A 50 19.31 2.82 -10.79
C ASN A 50 19.29 3.52 -12.16
N THR A 51 19.57 2.78 -13.24
CA THR A 51 19.54 3.32 -14.61
C THR A 51 18.15 3.83 -15.00
N GLU A 52 18.11 4.94 -15.73
CA GLU A 52 16.90 5.42 -16.43
C GLU A 52 16.71 4.74 -17.81
N ASN A 53 17.74 4.05 -18.30
CA ASN A 53 17.65 3.25 -19.52
C ASN A 53 16.97 1.90 -19.24
N ASP A 54 15.65 1.96 -19.06
CA ASP A 54 14.79 0.81 -18.81
C ASP A 54 13.67 0.70 -19.84
N LEU A 55 12.92 -0.40 -19.77
CA LEU A 55 11.81 -0.71 -20.65
C LEU A 55 10.69 -1.35 -19.84
N LEU A 56 9.46 -0.88 -20.02
CA LEU A 56 8.30 -1.48 -19.35
C LEU A 56 8.16 -2.96 -19.73
N ARG A 57 8.09 -3.82 -18.70
CA ARG A 57 7.97 -5.28 -18.84
C ARG A 57 6.52 -5.72 -18.97
N LEU A 58 5.60 -4.96 -18.38
CA LEU A 58 4.19 -5.31 -18.23
C LEU A 58 3.34 -4.52 -19.22
N ASN A 59 2.11 -4.97 -19.43
CA ASN A 59 1.13 -4.20 -20.19
C ASN A 59 0.87 -2.87 -19.45
N PRO A 60 0.91 -1.71 -20.13
CA PRO A 60 0.53 -0.43 -19.53
C PRO A 60 -0.84 -0.42 -18.85
N GLU A 61 -1.78 -1.24 -19.33
CA GLU A 61 -3.15 -1.39 -18.79
C GLU A 61 -3.24 -2.41 -17.64
N SER A 62 -2.10 -2.93 -17.16
CA SER A 62 -2.04 -3.88 -16.05
C SER A 62 -2.03 -3.13 -14.73
N HIS A 63 -3.02 -3.38 -13.88
CA HIS A 63 -3.17 -2.75 -12.56
C HIS A 63 -3.27 -3.79 -11.43
N PRO A 64 -2.23 -4.60 -11.22
CA PRO A 64 -2.25 -5.70 -10.27
C PRO A 64 -2.10 -5.18 -8.82
N LEU A 65 -2.49 -6.00 -7.83
CA LEU A 65 -2.52 -5.61 -6.40
C LEU A 65 -1.15 -5.18 -5.88
N GLU A 66 -0.10 -5.73 -6.47
CA GLU A 66 1.29 -5.50 -6.11
C GLU A 66 1.74 -4.04 -6.32
N TYR A 67 1.03 -3.26 -7.14
CA TYR A 67 1.29 -1.84 -7.31
C TYR A 67 0.87 -0.99 -6.09
N VAL A 68 0.14 -1.55 -5.12
CA VAL A 68 -0.23 -0.79 -3.92
C VAL A 68 0.99 -0.34 -3.11
N ASN A 69 2.12 -1.06 -3.18
CA ASN A 69 3.30 -0.75 -2.37
C ASN A 69 4.64 -0.99 -3.09
N ASP A 70 4.69 -0.97 -4.42
CA ASP A 70 5.91 -1.28 -5.18
C ASP A 70 6.97 -0.14 -5.14
N GLY A 71 6.68 0.94 -4.42
CA GLY A 71 7.56 2.09 -4.27
C GLY A 71 7.59 3.01 -5.50
N ASP A 72 6.71 2.80 -6.49
CA ASP A 72 6.61 3.64 -7.68
C ASP A 72 5.31 4.45 -7.68
N SER A 73 5.41 5.78 -7.63
CA SER A 73 4.24 6.66 -7.65
C SER A 73 3.49 6.68 -9.00
N ASN A 74 4.05 6.07 -10.04
CA ASN A 74 3.45 5.99 -11.38
C ASN A 74 2.68 4.68 -11.60
N SER A 75 2.81 3.72 -10.68
CA SER A 75 2.05 2.47 -10.70
C SER A 75 0.77 2.65 -9.87
N ILE A 76 -0.34 2.03 -10.30
CA ILE A 76 -1.61 2.06 -9.55
C ILE A 76 -2.31 0.70 -9.61
N TRP A 77 -2.78 0.23 -8.46
CA TRP A 77 -3.73 -0.88 -8.41
C TRP A 77 -5.14 -0.38 -8.71
N ILE A 78 -5.90 -1.16 -9.46
CA ILE A 78 -7.31 -0.93 -9.74
C ILE A 78 -8.09 -2.19 -9.35
N SER A 79 -9.07 -2.04 -8.47
CA SER A 79 -9.95 -3.14 -8.10
C SER A 79 -10.93 -3.47 -9.22
N ASN A 80 -11.55 -4.65 -9.16
CA ASN A 80 -12.77 -4.88 -9.92
C ASN A 80 -13.89 -3.93 -9.45
N PHE A 81 -14.94 -3.78 -10.26
CA PHE A 81 -16.14 -3.03 -9.89
C PHE A 81 -16.90 -3.74 -8.76
N LEU A 82 -16.55 -3.39 -7.52
CA LEU A 82 -17.10 -3.97 -6.29
C LEU A 82 -17.53 -2.84 -5.35
N ASN A 83 -18.53 -3.13 -4.51
CA ASN A 83 -18.98 -2.19 -3.47
C ASN A 83 -17.97 -2.06 -2.32
N GLN A 84 -17.08 -3.04 -2.18
CA GLN A 84 -16.05 -3.09 -1.15
C GLN A 84 -14.81 -3.76 -1.74
N ALA A 85 -13.65 -3.20 -1.46
CA ALA A 85 -12.36 -3.79 -1.79
C ALA A 85 -11.49 -3.79 -0.53
N ASN A 86 -10.85 -4.93 -0.25
CA ASN A 86 -9.99 -5.11 0.91
C ASN A 86 -8.57 -5.33 0.43
N VAL A 87 -7.63 -4.58 0.99
CA VAL A 87 -6.19 -4.78 0.81
C VAL A 87 -5.64 -5.22 2.16
N ILE A 88 -4.98 -6.38 2.19
CA ILE A 88 -4.36 -6.94 3.40
C ILE A 88 -2.85 -6.88 3.21
N ILE A 89 -2.18 -6.30 4.20
CA ILE A 89 -0.74 -6.10 4.23
C ILE A 89 -0.21 -6.90 5.43
N ASP A 90 0.70 -7.83 5.18
CA ASP A 90 1.11 -8.86 6.13
C ASP A 90 2.12 -8.42 7.20
N LEU A 91 2.87 -7.32 7.16
CA LEU A 91 3.98 -7.01 8.11
C LEU A 91 5.13 -8.04 8.23
N GLY A 92 4.90 -9.35 8.30
CA GLY A 92 5.91 -10.40 8.39
C GLY A 92 6.52 -10.57 9.79
N ASP A 93 6.44 -9.53 10.62
CA ASP A 93 6.84 -9.50 12.03
C ASP A 93 5.99 -8.45 12.77
N GLU A 94 6.28 -8.20 14.05
CA GLU A 94 5.65 -7.15 14.85
C GLU A 94 6.35 -5.80 14.68
N PHE A 95 5.59 -4.78 14.26
CA PHE A 95 6.10 -3.42 14.05
C PHE A 95 5.36 -2.39 14.90
N GLN A 96 6.11 -1.38 15.34
CA GLN A 96 5.53 -0.13 15.81
C GLN A 96 5.27 0.78 14.60
N VAL A 97 4.02 0.83 14.15
CA VAL A 97 3.64 1.61 12.97
C VAL A 97 3.17 3.01 13.40
N PHE A 98 3.80 4.05 12.84
CA PHE A 98 3.52 5.45 13.18
C PHE A 98 2.43 6.08 12.31
N TYR A 99 2.41 5.78 11.02
CA TYR A 99 1.41 6.27 10.08
C TYR A 99 1.18 5.25 8.96
N VAL A 100 0.02 5.35 8.32
CA VAL A 100 -0.32 4.63 7.08
C VAL A 100 -0.77 5.68 6.08
N VAL A 101 -0.14 5.73 4.91
CA VAL A 101 -0.52 6.65 3.83
C VAL A 101 -1.14 5.83 2.70
N ILE A 102 -2.35 6.19 2.30
CA ILE A 102 -3.03 5.60 1.15
C ILE A 102 -3.29 6.72 0.15
N GLN A 103 -2.69 6.61 -1.03
CA GLN A 103 -2.90 7.55 -2.13
C GLN A 103 -3.92 6.99 -3.12
N PHE A 104 -4.99 7.74 -3.37
CA PHE A 104 -5.99 7.37 -4.35
C PHE A 104 -5.74 8.07 -5.67
N TYR A 105 -5.71 7.30 -6.77
CA TYR A 105 -5.67 7.82 -8.14
C TYR A 105 -7.06 8.33 -8.58
N SER A 106 -8.13 7.69 -8.11
CA SER A 106 -9.52 8.06 -8.36
C SER A 106 -10.08 8.95 -7.24
N PRO A 107 -11.31 9.47 -7.36
CA PRO A 107 -12.00 10.07 -6.20
C PRO A 107 -12.00 9.13 -5.00
N PHE A 108 -12.03 9.69 -3.79
CA PHE A 108 -12.09 8.90 -2.57
C PHE A 108 -13.31 7.96 -2.59
N PRO A 109 -13.17 6.74 -2.05
CA PRO A 109 -14.32 5.90 -1.78
C PRO A 109 -15.24 6.61 -0.78
N LYS A 110 -16.48 6.15 -0.68
CA LYS A 110 -17.45 6.75 0.26
C LYS A 110 -17.10 6.50 1.72
N ALA A 111 -16.34 5.44 2.00
CA ALA A 111 -15.80 5.14 3.31
C ALA A 111 -14.50 4.32 3.20
N VAL A 112 -13.60 4.51 4.16
CA VAL A 112 -12.37 3.73 4.37
C VAL A 112 -12.32 3.31 5.83
N LYS A 113 -11.98 2.06 6.08
CA LYS A 113 -11.69 1.52 7.41
C LYS A 113 -10.28 0.94 7.39
N ILE A 114 -9.43 1.40 8.29
CA ILE A 114 -8.10 0.85 8.51
C ILE A 114 -8.15 0.01 9.77
N GLU A 115 -7.72 -1.24 9.67
CA GLU A 115 -7.71 -2.20 10.76
C GLU A 115 -6.33 -2.82 10.89
N ARG A 116 -6.00 -3.31 12.09
CA ARG A 116 -4.74 -4.00 12.37
C ARG A 116 -4.99 -5.29 13.12
N LEU A 117 -4.06 -6.22 12.96
CA LEU A 117 -3.96 -7.44 13.76
C LEU A 117 -2.70 -7.31 14.64
N MET A 118 -2.79 -7.67 15.92
CA MET A 118 -1.67 -7.57 16.86
C MET A 118 -1.34 -8.94 17.45
N GLY A 119 -0.06 -9.31 17.43
CA GLY A 119 0.47 -10.55 18.00
C GLY A 119 -0.30 -11.78 17.53
N THR A 120 -0.75 -12.62 18.47
CA THR A 120 -1.52 -13.84 18.18
C THR A 120 -3.03 -13.62 18.12
N SER A 121 -3.50 -12.36 18.03
CA SER A 121 -4.94 -12.08 17.89
C SER A 121 -5.47 -12.66 16.58
N LEU A 122 -6.72 -13.10 16.61
CA LEU A 122 -7.49 -13.45 15.40
C LEU A 122 -8.53 -12.37 15.05
N ILE A 123 -8.58 -11.30 15.84
CA ILE A 123 -9.57 -10.23 15.75
C ILE A 123 -8.87 -8.97 15.27
N TRP A 124 -9.40 -8.42 14.19
CA TRP A 124 -8.98 -7.13 13.65
C TRP A 124 -9.49 -6.01 14.54
N ASP A 125 -8.56 -5.20 15.03
CA ASP A 125 -8.87 -3.98 15.76
C ASP A 125 -8.91 -2.80 14.80
N THR A 126 -9.93 -1.97 14.92
CA THR A 126 -10.03 -0.76 14.10
C THR A 126 -8.99 0.26 14.54
N TRP A 127 -8.27 0.81 13.57
CA TRP A 127 -7.25 1.82 13.81
C TRP A 127 -7.74 3.22 13.45
N GLN A 128 -8.45 3.36 12.33
CA GLN A 128 -9.03 4.64 11.90
C GLN A 128 -10.19 4.41 10.92
N MET A 129 -11.16 5.31 10.92
CA MET A 129 -12.25 5.36 9.93
C MET A 129 -12.30 6.71 9.23
N TYR A 130 -12.65 6.70 7.95
CA TYR A 130 -12.93 7.89 7.16
C TYR A 130 -14.20 7.68 6.34
N ALA A 131 -15.06 8.69 6.21
CA ALA A 131 -16.26 8.56 5.38
C ALA A 131 -16.76 9.90 4.84
N GLU A 132 -17.61 9.85 3.81
CA GLU A 132 -18.45 11.00 3.42
C GLU A 132 -19.49 11.32 4.51
N ASP A 133 -19.94 10.28 5.23
CA ASP A 133 -20.84 10.37 6.38
C ASP A 133 -20.63 9.20 7.36
N CYS A 134 -19.92 9.45 8.44
CA CYS A 134 -19.57 8.46 9.46
C CYS A 134 -20.79 7.80 10.11
N MET A 135 -21.91 8.51 10.23
CA MET A 135 -23.11 7.94 10.82
C MET A 135 -23.70 6.86 9.92
N THR A 136 -23.77 7.13 8.62
CA THR A 136 -24.32 6.19 7.62
C THR A 136 -23.47 4.93 7.48
N TYR A 137 -22.13 5.05 7.44
CA TYR A 137 -21.26 3.90 7.16
C TYR A 137 -20.79 3.15 8.42
N PHE A 138 -20.65 3.84 9.55
CA PHE A 138 -20.02 3.28 10.75
C PHE A 138 -20.85 3.47 12.03
N SER A 139 -22.04 4.08 11.95
CA SER A 139 -22.90 4.35 13.12
C SER A 139 -22.20 5.16 14.22
N VAL A 140 -21.28 6.05 13.84
CA VAL A 140 -20.57 6.95 14.75
C VAL A 140 -20.68 8.40 14.29
N SER A 141 -20.53 9.35 15.22
CA SER A 141 -20.56 10.78 14.89
C SER A 141 -19.40 11.17 13.98
N ASN A 142 -19.67 12.05 13.02
CA ASN A 142 -18.65 12.71 12.21
C ASN A 142 -17.69 13.49 13.13
N ASP A 143 -16.39 13.29 12.95
CA ASP A 143 -15.32 14.03 13.62
C ASP A 143 -15.44 14.00 15.16
N GLY A 144 -15.86 12.84 15.68
CA GLY A 144 -16.05 12.62 17.12
C GLY A 144 -14.76 12.81 17.96
N PRO A 145 -14.89 13.09 19.26
CA PRO A 145 -13.73 13.33 20.13
C PRO A 145 -12.90 12.06 20.36
N LEU A 146 -11.62 12.26 20.68
CA LEU A 146 -10.69 11.21 21.08
C LEU A 146 -10.34 11.39 22.57
N PRO A 147 -11.17 10.87 23.50
CA PRO A 147 -10.97 11.09 24.93
C PRO A 147 -9.71 10.41 25.51
N THR A 148 -9.21 9.38 24.83
CA THR A 148 -8.00 8.65 25.21
C THR A 148 -7.09 8.44 24.02
N SER A 149 -5.82 8.09 24.27
CA SER A 149 -4.86 7.74 23.21
C SER A 149 -5.21 6.46 22.44
N ALA A 150 -6.12 5.63 22.96
CA ALA A 150 -6.61 4.42 22.31
C ALA A 150 -7.98 4.60 21.65
N SER A 151 -8.57 5.80 21.76
CA SER A 151 -9.85 6.10 21.13
C SER A 151 -9.69 6.11 19.61
N VAL A 152 -10.74 5.67 18.91
CA VAL A 152 -10.84 5.73 17.45
C VAL A 152 -12.11 6.46 17.11
N ASN A 153 -12.02 7.44 16.22
CA ASN A 153 -13.16 8.15 15.68
C ASN A 153 -13.30 7.84 14.18
N CYS A 154 -14.33 8.42 13.58
CA CYS A 154 -14.42 8.52 12.13
C CYS A 154 -14.29 9.99 11.72
N LEU A 155 -13.41 10.24 10.76
CA LEU A 155 -13.17 11.57 10.21
C LEU A 155 -13.92 11.73 8.89
N LYS A 156 -14.54 12.88 8.68
CA LYS A 156 -15.17 13.16 7.39
C LYS A 156 -14.10 13.48 6.35
N PHE A 157 -14.26 13.02 5.11
CA PHE A 157 -13.36 13.46 4.04
C PHE A 157 -13.39 15.00 3.90
N PRO A 158 -12.21 15.64 3.74
CA PRO A 158 -12.17 17.07 3.45
C PRO A 158 -12.93 17.35 2.15
N ARG A 159 -13.68 18.47 2.14
CA ARG A 159 -14.42 18.94 0.97
C ARG A 159 -13.55 19.75 0.04
#